data_AF-A0A8D8H3I2-F1
#
_entry.id   AF-A0A8D8H3I2-F1
#
_cell.length_a   1.000
_cell.length_b   1.000
_cell.length_c   1.000
_cell.angle_alpha   90.00
_cell.angle_beta   90.00
_cell.angle_gamma   90.00
#
_symmetry.space_group_name_H-M   'P 1'
#
loop_
_entity.id
_entity.type
_entity.pdbx_description
1 polymer ?
#
loop_
_entity_poly.entity_id
_entity_poly.type
_entity_poly.pdbx_seq_one_letter_code
_entity_poly.pdbx_strand_id
1 'polypeptide(L)'
;PIIGIGVHGSEITASIVLAGDPKQLGPVIPYDFLNDTTHSVSLLERIADNGLYAKEYDPQVITQLRDNFRSHPALLEFPNLTFYDGQLRAKASPEKSHWAVGWDRLPNRTFPLIFHSVVGQTMQHKNSSSMYNELEAEQVLTYVEMIVKNGICGKQVQEGSIGVITPYASQVRHIKELLEDHDLDGVEVGSTEQYQGREKPIMIMSMVRSRSNSAGFLNNAKRINVSLTRAQALMIVVGDPGTLEKIDYWKDFIQYCRKNGAFIQSMVNWPLTWRVAPFRVKKHSKKAPKKSVKTPLHTQRFTEPELDVQLKTAGIQSRLQNLAITHSLDEPKDVSKLQQK
;
A
#
# COMPACT_ATOMS: atom_id res chain seq x y z
N PRO A 1 9.00 -22.06 -1.91
CA PRO A 1 10.20 -22.88 -1.65
C PRO A 1 10.56 -23.66 -2.91
N ILE A 2 11.84 -23.83 -3.19
CA ILE A 2 12.32 -24.82 -4.17
C ILE A 2 12.92 -25.96 -3.35
N ILE A 3 12.52 -27.20 -3.63
CA ILE A 3 12.93 -28.38 -2.87
C ILE A 3 13.57 -29.37 -3.83
N GLY A 4 14.84 -29.70 -3.59
CA GLY A 4 15.52 -30.84 -4.19
C GLY A 4 15.55 -32.00 -3.20
N ILE A 5 15.26 -33.21 -3.66
CA ILE A 5 15.39 -34.44 -2.87
C ILE A 5 16.28 -35.39 -3.66
N GLY A 6 17.36 -35.88 -3.04
CA GLY A 6 18.28 -36.84 -3.62
C GLY A 6 18.37 -38.08 -2.74
N VAL A 7 18.31 -39.26 -3.32
CA VAL A 7 18.51 -40.53 -2.61
C VAL A 7 19.88 -41.08 -2.98
N HIS A 8 20.71 -41.37 -1.98
CA HIS A 8 22.05 -41.94 -2.18
C HIS A 8 22.21 -43.19 -1.32
N GLY A 9 22.17 -44.36 -1.95
CA GLY A 9 22.05 -45.64 -1.23
C GLY A 9 20.72 -45.72 -0.49
N SER A 10 20.77 -45.86 0.83
CA SER A 10 19.60 -45.86 1.73
C SER A 10 19.29 -44.49 2.35
N GLU A 11 20.11 -43.46 2.12
CA GLU A 11 19.92 -42.13 2.71
C GLU A 11 19.11 -41.21 1.80
N ILE A 12 18.18 -40.46 2.40
CA ILE A 12 17.42 -39.40 1.74
C ILE A 12 18.02 -38.06 2.16
N THR A 13 18.63 -37.37 1.20
CA THR A 13 19.08 -35.99 1.34
C THR A 13 18.02 -35.03 0.80
N ALA A 14 17.82 -33.90 1.47
CA ALA A 14 16.89 -32.86 1.04
C ALA A 14 17.54 -31.48 1.14
N SER A 15 17.43 -30.69 0.08
CA SER A 15 17.89 -29.30 0.02
C SER A 15 16.70 -28.39 -0.23
N ILE A 16 16.47 -27.43 0.66
CA ILE A 16 15.34 -26.49 0.58
C ILE A 16 15.90 -25.08 0.39
N VAL A 17 15.58 -24.47 -0.75
CA VAL A 17 15.87 -23.06 -1.01
C VAL A 17 14.62 -22.23 -0.71
N LEU A 18 14.76 -21.29 0.22
CA LEU A 18 13.77 -20.26 0.50
C LEU A 18 14.23 -18.95 -0.13
N ALA A 19 13.38 -18.35 -0.96
CA ALA A 19 13.61 -17.05 -1.58
C ALA A 19 12.44 -16.13 -1.27
N GLY A 20 12.74 -14.87 -0.96
CA GLY A 20 11.78 -13.86 -0.55
C GLY A 20 12.49 -12.68 0.09
N ASP A 21 11.72 -11.70 0.56
CA ASP A 21 12.23 -10.50 1.23
C ASP A 21 11.40 -10.24 2.50
N PRO A 22 11.93 -10.52 3.71
CA PRO A 22 11.25 -10.25 4.97
C PRO A 22 10.84 -8.77 5.18
N LYS A 23 11.48 -7.82 4.47
CA LYS A 23 11.16 -6.38 4.54
C LYS A 23 10.05 -5.97 3.58
N GLN A 24 9.57 -6.86 2.70
CA GLN A 24 8.38 -6.66 1.85
C GLN A 24 7.15 -7.39 2.45
N LEU A 25 6.00 -7.34 1.77
CA LEU A 25 4.73 -7.89 2.27
C LEU A 25 4.84 -9.36 2.71
N GLY A 26 4.44 -9.61 3.96
CA GLY A 26 4.29 -10.95 4.54
C GLY A 26 2.92 -11.58 4.22
N PRO A 27 2.55 -12.66 4.93
CA PRO A 27 1.26 -13.34 4.76
C PRO A 27 0.07 -12.38 4.97
N VAL A 28 -0.98 -12.53 4.16
CA VAL A 28 -2.25 -11.82 4.38
C VAL A 28 -3.04 -12.57 5.45
N ILE A 29 -3.24 -11.94 6.60
CA ILE A 29 -3.98 -12.50 7.72
C ILE A 29 -5.42 -11.97 7.69
N PRO A 30 -6.44 -12.85 7.52
CA PRO A 30 -7.83 -12.41 7.40
C PRO A 30 -8.52 -12.13 8.74
N TYR A 31 -7.88 -12.45 9.87
CA TYR A 31 -8.45 -12.30 11.21
C TYR A 31 -7.50 -11.54 12.13
N ASP A 32 -7.95 -10.39 12.65
CA ASP A 32 -7.06 -9.47 13.38
C ASP A 32 -6.39 -10.09 14.62
N PHE A 33 -7.06 -11.02 15.31
CA PHE A 33 -6.50 -11.71 16.48
C PHE A 33 -5.30 -12.62 16.16
N LEU A 34 -5.02 -12.89 14.89
CA LEU A 34 -3.85 -13.65 14.45
C LEU A 34 -2.65 -12.75 14.09
N ASN A 35 -2.82 -11.43 13.99
CA ASN A 35 -1.74 -10.51 13.62
C ASN A 35 -0.57 -10.54 14.62
N ASP A 36 -0.88 -10.65 15.91
CA ASP A 36 0.10 -10.71 17.01
C ASP A 36 0.61 -12.14 17.29
N THR A 37 0.39 -13.08 16.36
CA THR A 37 0.80 -14.49 16.48
C THR A 37 1.80 -14.87 15.39
N THR A 38 2.43 -16.05 15.52
CA THR A 38 3.39 -16.57 14.53
C THR A 38 2.84 -16.71 13.10
N HIS A 39 1.52 -16.62 12.89
CA HIS A 39 0.90 -16.67 11.56
C HIS A 39 1.28 -15.46 10.69
N SER A 40 1.51 -14.28 11.28
CA SER A 40 1.91 -13.06 10.55
C SER A 40 3.39 -13.05 10.13
N VAL A 41 4.19 -14.00 10.64
CA VAL A 41 5.63 -14.12 10.38
C VAL A 41 5.88 -15.23 9.36
N SER A 42 6.55 -14.91 8.25
CA SER A 42 6.86 -15.92 7.23
C SER A 42 7.87 -16.95 7.74
N LEU A 43 7.89 -18.16 7.14
CA LEU A 43 8.91 -19.16 7.48
C LEU A 43 10.34 -18.64 7.25
N LEU A 44 10.57 -17.87 6.18
CA LEU A 44 11.85 -17.26 5.87
C LEU A 44 12.28 -16.25 6.95
N GLU A 45 11.37 -15.35 7.32
CA GLU A 45 11.59 -14.34 8.36
C GLU A 45 11.87 -15.00 9.72
N ARG A 46 11.08 -16.01 10.10
CA ARG A 46 11.29 -16.75 11.36
C ARG A 46 12.64 -17.46 11.41
N ILE A 47 13.14 -17.99 10.28
CA ILE A 47 14.45 -18.65 10.17
C ILE A 47 15.60 -17.64 10.13
N ALA A 48 15.41 -16.49 9.49
CA ALA A 48 16.40 -15.41 9.47
C ALA A 48 16.58 -14.79 10.87
N ASP A 49 15.48 -14.62 11.62
CA ASP A 49 15.50 -14.00 12.94
C ASP A 49 15.83 -15.00 14.08
N ASN A 50 15.67 -16.32 13.87
CA ASN A 50 15.86 -17.33 14.92
C ASN A 50 16.69 -18.54 14.48
N GLY A 51 17.77 -18.82 15.22
CA GLY A 51 18.49 -20.09 15.18
C GLY A 51 19.91 -19.97 14.61
N LEU A 52 20.35 -21.04 13.94
CA LEU A 52 21.71 -21.19 13.41
C LEU A 52 22.11 -20.10 12.40
N TYR A 53 21.13 -19.46 11.75
CA TYR A 53 21.36 -18.49 10.68
C TYR A 53 21.20 -17.02 11.13
N ALA A 54 20.82 -16.79 12.39
CA ALA A 54 20.51 -15.46 12.91
C ALA A 54 21.71 -14.73 13.54
N LYS A 55 22.78 -15.45 13.89
CA LYS A 55 23.88 -14.89 14.71
C LYS A 55 25.07 -14.38 13.91
N GLU A 56 25.39 -15.00 12.79
CA GLU A 56 26.39 -14.51 11.83
C GLU A 56 25.87 -14.81 10.42
N TYR A 57 25.94 -13.84 9.52
CA TYR A 57 25.54 -14.02 8.12
C TYR A 57 26.55 -14.96 7.45
N ASP A 58 26.21 -16.24 7.33
CA ASP A 58 26.98 -17.19 6.53
C ASP A 58 26.53 -17.10 5.05
N PRO A 59 27.34 -16.56 4.13
CA PRO A 59 27.00 -16.47 2.72
C PRO A 59 26.74 -17.83 2.06
N GLN A 60 27.21 -18.94 2.66
CA GLN A 60 26.95 -20.29 2.17
C GLN A 60 25.51 -20.76 2.39
N VAL A 61 24.77 -20.13 3.32
CA VAL A 61 23.39 -20.53 3.65
C VAL A 61 22.37 -19.40 3.48
N ILE A 62 22.76 -18.14 3.74
CA ILE A 62 21.95 -16.96 3.42
C ILE A 62 22.72 -16.08 2.43
N THR A 63 22.19 -15.95 1.22
CA THR A 63 22.68 -14.99 0.22
C THR A 63 21.67 -13.86 0.01
N GLN A 64 22.06 -12.64 0.36
CA GLN A 64 21.33 -11.40 0.10
C GLN A 64 21.71 -10.86 -1.29
N LEU A 65 20.73 -10.73 -2.18
CA LEU A 65 20.92 -10.11 -3.49
C LEU A 65 20.91 -8.59 -3.36
N ARG A 66 22.10 -7.96 -3.43
CA ARG A 66 22.28 -6.52 -3.19
C ARG A 66 22.13 -5.64 -4.44
N ASP A 67 22.30 -6.18 -5.65
CA ASP A 67 22.22 -5.38 -6.88
C ASP A 67 20.78 -5.17 -7.34
N ASN A 68 20.34 -3.91 -7.39
CA ASN A 68 19.02 -3.51 -7.88
C ASN A 68 19.10 -3.11 -9.36
N PHE A 69 18.52 -3.92 -10.23
CA PHE A 69 18.42 -3.69 -11.68
C PHE A 69 17.08 -3.05 -12.12
N ARG A 70 16.32 -2.47 -11.19
CA ARG A 70 15.00 -1.87 -11.45
C ARG A 70 15.08 -0.36 -11.58
N SER A 71 15.55 0.31 -10.53
CA SER A 71 15.20 1.69 -10.23
C SER A 71 16.35 2.67 -10.42
N HIS A 72 16.02 3.91 -10.77
CA HIS A 72 16.93 5.05 -10.69
C HIS A 72 17.52 5.19 -9.27
N PRO A 73 18.81 5.56 -9.08
CA PRO A 73 19.43 5.65 -7.76
C PRO A 73 18.61 6.48 -6.74
N ALA A 74 18.14 7.66 -7.14
CA ALA A 74 17.32 8.54 -6.30
C ALA A 74 15.95 7.95 -5.86
N LEU A 75 15.45 6.92 -6.55
CA LEU A 75 14.24 6.19 -6.16
C LEU A 75 14.55 5.04 -5.20
N LEU A 76 15.76 4.48 -5.29
CA LEU A 76 16.25 3.40 -4.45
C LEU A 76 16.78 3.90 -3.10
N GLU A 77 17.37 5.10 -3.06
CA GLU A 77 18.11 5.62 -1.91
C GLU A 77 17.31 5.63 -0.61
N PHE A 78 16.11 6.24 -0.59
CA PHE A 78 15.27 6.26 0.61
C PHE A 78 14.87 4.85 1.09
N PRO A 79 14.25 3.98 0.26
CA PRO A 79 13.97 2.61 0.70
C PRO A 79 15.22 1.82 1.15
N ASN A 80 16.37 2.03 0.49
CA ASN A 80 17.63 1.37 0.84
C ASN A 80 18.11 1.75 2.24
N LEU A 81 18.15 3.05 2.55
CA LEU A 81 18.55 3.54 3.87
C LEU A 81 17.54 3.16 4.96
N THR A 82 16.24 3.18 4.66
CA THR A 82 15.17 2.97 5.64
C THR A 82 14.87 1.50 5.95
N PHE A 83 15.04 0.58 4.99
CA PHE A 83 14.62 -0.83 5.13
C PHE A 83 15.75 -1.86 4.96
N TYR A 84 16.90 -1.47 4.39
CA TYR A 84 17.98 -2.38 3.99
C TYR A 84 19.38 -1.91 4.43
N ASP A 85 19.45 -1.03 5.43
CA ASP A 85 20.70 -0.52 6.04
C ASP A 85 21.73 0.04 5.03
N GLY A 86 21.24 0.60 3.91
CA GLY A 86 22.07 1.13 2.83
C GLY A 86 22.77 0.07 1.94
N GLN A 87 22.51 -1.22 2.15
CA GLN A 87 23.28 -2.32 1.53
C GLN A 87 22.96 -2.57 0.04
N LEU A 88 21.86 -2.02 -0.50
CA LEU A 88 21.50 -2.18 -1.90
C LEU A 88 22.36 -1.27 -2.81
N ARG A 89 22.67 -1.79 -3.99
CA ARG A 89 23.52 -1.14 -5.01
C ARG A 89 22.70 -0.89 -6.26
N ALA A 90 22.59 0.36 -6.71
CA ALA A 90 21.91 0.68 -7.95
C ALA A 90 22.71 0.15 -9.16
N LYS A 91 22.08 -0.71 -9.97
CA LYS A 91 22.66 -1.34 -11.18
C LYS A 91 21.70 -1.32 -12.39
N ALA A 92 20.56 -0.63 -12.29
CA ALA A 92 19.65 -0.45 -13.41
C ALA A 92 20.34 0.28 -14.58
N SER A 93 20.07 -0.11 -15.82
CA SER A 93 20.65 0.58 -16.99
C SER A 93 20.10 2.02 -17.09
N PRO A 94 20.91 2.99 -17.56
CA PRO A 94 20.45 4.36 -17.76
C PRO A 94 19.24 4.46 -18.70
N GLU A 95 19.22 3.66 -19.77
CA GLU A 95 18.10 3.57 -20.72
C GLU A 95 16.76 3.21 -20.07
N LYS A 96 16.78 2.31 -19.07
CA LYS A 96 15.61 1.87 -18.32
C LYS A 96 15.16 2.91 -17.27
N SER A 97 16.12 3.58 -16.63
CA SER A 97 15.90 4.28 -15.34
C SER A 97 16.08 5.80 -15.38
N HIS A 98 16.87 6.35 -16.30
CA HIS A 98 17.22 7.78 -16.32
C HIS A 98 16.43 8.59 -17.36
N TRP A 99 15.67 7.96 -18.26
CA TRP A 99 14.97 8.67 -19.35
C TRP A 99 13.90 9.69 -18.91
N ALA A 100 13.46 9.65 -17.65
CA ALA A 100 12.55 10.64 -17.08
C ALA A 100 13.28 11.87 -16.47
N VAL A 101 14.61 11.80 -16.32
CA VAL A 101 15.44 12.94 -15.92
C VAL A 101 15.39 14.02 -17.01
N GLY A 102 15.31 15.28 -16.59
CA GLY A 102 15.17 16.44 -17.47
C GLY A 102 13.72 16.89 -17.73
N TRP A 103 12.71 16.11 -17.33
CA TRP A 103 11.30 16.40 -17.56
C TRP A 103 10.91 17.78 -17.03
N ASP A 104 10.18 18.55 -17.82
CA ASP A 104 9.81 19.95 -17.52
C ASP A 104 8.87 20.08 -16.31
N ARG A 105 8.26 18.98 -15.87
CA ARG A 105 7.34 18.91 -14.73
C ARG A 105 7.98 18.39 -13.45
N LEU A 106 9.25 17.96 -13.48
CA LEU A 106 10.00 17.69 -12.26
C LEU A 106 10.36 19.02 -11.58
N PRO A 107 10.05 19.22 -10.29
CA PRO A 107 10.45 20.42 -9.55
C PRO A 107 11.98 20.51 -9.42
N ASN A 108 12.67 19.37 -9.32
CA ASN A 108 14.10 19.24 -9.55
C ASN A 108 14.34 18.32 -10.76
N ARG A 109 14.79 18.91 -11.89
CA ARG A 109 14.97 18.18 -13.15
C ARG A 109 15.96 17.01 -13.09
N THR A 110 16.88 16.96 -12.12
CA THR A 110 17.84 15.84 -11.97
C THR A 110 17.33 14.71 -11.08
N PHE A 111 16.12 14.84 -10.52
CA PHE A 111 15.64 13.97 -9.46
C PHE A 111 14.22 13.46 -9.79
N PRO A 112 14.07 12.23 -10.32
CA PRO A 112 12.81 11.78 -10.93
C PRO A 112 11.80 11.24 -9.90
N LEU A 113 11.60 12.01 -8.83
CA LEU A 113 10.59 11.80 -7.80
C LEU A 113 9.80 13.11 -7.63
N ILE A 114 8.49 12.99 -7.49
CA ILE A 114 7.60 14.09 -7.11
C ILE A 114 6.81 13.69 -5.86
N PHE A 115 6.77 14.54 -4.85
CA PHE A 115 5.71 14.54 -3.85
C PHE A 115 4.79 15.74 -4.10
N HIS A 116 3.57 15.51 -4.56
CA HIS A 116 2.55 16.54 -4.78
C HIS A 116 1.61 16.59 -3.56
N SER A 117 1.73 17.66 -2.78
CA SER A 117 0.87 17.95 -1.62
C SER A 117 -0.56 18.26 -2.04
N VAL A 118 -1.52 17.36 -1.82
CA VAL A 118 -2.95 17.57 -2.09
C VAL A 118 -3.75 17.48 -0.78
N VAL A 119 -4.24 18.63 -0.30
CA VAL A 119 -5.03 18.72 0.94
C VAL A 119 -6.52 18.59 0.64
N GLY A 120 -6.94 17.37 0.28
CA GLY A 120 -8.32 17.05 -0.06
C GLY A 120 -9.23 16.74 1.14
N GLN A 121 -10.29 15.97 0.90
CA GLN A 121 -11.15 15.41 1.93
C GLN A 121 -11.28 13.90 1.71
N THR A 122 -10.97 13.10 2.74
CA THR A 122 -11.23 11.67 2.70
C THR A 122 -12.73 11.42 2.81
N MET A 123 -13.28 10.71 1.83
CA MET A 123 -14.69 10.34 1.71
C MET A 123 -14.87 8.83 1.80
N GLN A 124 -16.08 8.40 2.13
CA GLN A 124 -16.46 6.99 2.27
C GLN A 124 -17.90 6.82 1.79
N HIS A 125 -18.18 5.80 0.97
CA HIS A 125 -19.55 5.49 0.55
C HIS A 125 -20.32 4.79 1.68
N LYS A 126 -21.64 5.05 1.78
CA LYS A 126 -22.51 4.49 2.85
C LYS A 126 -22.45 2.97 2.98
N ASN A 127 -22.16 2.25 1.90
CA ASN A 127 -22.13 0.79 1.84
C ASN A 127 -20.70 0.22 1.67
N SER A 128 -19.65 1.01 1.96
CA SER A 128 -18.24 0.61 1.83
C SER A 128 -17.49 0.92 3.12
N SER A 129 -16.63 0.01 3.58
CA SER A 129 -15.62 0.26 4.62
C SER A 129 -14.37 0.96 4.09
N SER A 130 -14.24 1.10 2.75
CA SER A 130 -13.08 1.68 2.08
C SER A 130 -13.28 3.15 1.73
N MET A 131 -12.18 3.90 1.75
CA MET A 131 -12.12 5.34 1.58
C MET A 131 -11.65 5.74 0.16
N TYR A 132 -11.97 6.97 -0.24
CA TYR A 132 -11.48 7.60 -1.47
C TYR A 132 -11.24 9.10 -1.22
N ASN A 133 -10.53 9.76 -2.14
CA ASN A 133 -10.24 11.20 -2.11
C ASN A 133 -10.25 11.73 -3.55
N GLU A 134 -11.30 12.48 -3.88
CA GLU A 134 -11.58 13.03 -5.21
C GLU A 134 -10.40 13.84 -5.74
N LEU A 135 -9.90 14.80 -4.95
CA LEU A 135 -8.85 15.74 -5.38
C LEU A 135 -7.51 15.04 -5.63
N GLU A 136 -7.23 13.93 -4.94
CA GLU A 136 -6.06 13.10 -5.27
C GLU A 136 -6.27 12.33 -6.57
N ALA A 137 -7.49 11.83 -6.83
CA ALA A 137 -7.81 11.08 -8.03
C ALA A 137 -7.80 11.97 -9.29
N GLU A 138 -8.36 13.19 -9.20
CA GLU A 138 -8.24 14.24 -10.24
C GLU A 138 -6.77 14.59 -10.52
N GLN A 139 -5.94 14.66 -9.47
CA GLN A 139 -4.51 14.95 -9.63
C GLN A 139 -3.73 13.76 -10.24
N VAL A 140 -4.12 12.52 -9.93
CA VAL A 140 -3.60 11.32 -10.61
C VAL A 140 -3.95 11.36 -12.10
N LEU A 141 -5.24 11.57 -12.43
CA LEU A 141 -5.72 11.70 -13.81
C LEU A 141 -4.94 12.78 -14.57
N THR A 142 -4.80 13.97 -13.98
CA THR A 142 -4.02 15.09 -14.55
C THR A 142 -2.58 14.68 -14.90
N TYR A 143 -1.92 13.89 -14.04
CA TYR A 143 -0.58 13.38 -14.34
C TYR A 143 -0.59 12.34 -15.46
N VAL A 144 -1.55 11.40 -15.46
CA VAL A 144 -1.68 10.39 -16.52
C VAL A 144 -1.93 11.05 -17.87
N GLU A 145 -2.94 11.92 -17.99
CA GLU A 145 -3.25 12.66 -19.21
C GLU A 145 -2.03 13.42 -19.73
N MET A 146 -1.34 14.15 -18.84
CA MET A 146 -0.16 14.94 -19.21
C MET A 146 0.99 14.07 -19.73
N ILE A 147 1.23 12.90 -19.12
CA ILE A 147 2.29 11.97 -19.49
C ILE A 147 1.96 11.23 -20.79
N VAL A 148 0.73 10.74 -20.96
CA VAL A 148 0.29 10.03 -22.17
C VAL A 148 0.19 10.99 -23.35
N LYS A 149 -0.33 12.20 -23.16
CA LYS A 149 -0.52 13.17 -24.25
C LYS A 149 0.76 13.85 -24.73
N ASN A 150 1.65 14.22 -23.80
CA ASN A 150 2.84 15.03 -24.11
C ASN A 150 4.15 14.22 -24.10
N GLY A 151 4.11 12.98 -23.60
CA GLY A 151 5.31 12.20 -23.31
C GLY A 151 6.17 12.81 -22.19
N ILE A 152 7.39 12.30 -22.09
CA ILE A 152 8.41 12.78 -21.15
C ILE A 152 9.74 12.87 -21.93
N CYS A 153 10.41 14.02 -21.87
CA CYS A 153 11.71 14.24 -22.53
C CYS A 153 11.73 13.86 -24.03
N GLY A 154 10.62 14.09 -24.75
CA GLY A 154 10.46 13.72 -26.16
C GLY A 154 10.16 12.25 -26.42
N LYS A 155 10.12 11.40 -25.38
CA LYS A 155 9.71 9.99 -25.46
C LYS A 155 8.20 9.87 -25.24
N GLN A 156 7.49 9.35 -26.23
CA GLN A 156 6.08 8.98 -26.11
C GLN A 156 5.92 7.90 -25.03
N VAL A 157 4.94 8.07 -24.14
CA VAL A 157 4.61 7.09 -23.09
C VAL A 157 3.30 6.39 -23.47
N GLN A 158 3.29 5.06 -23.33
CA GLN A 158 2.10 4.23 -23.50
C GLN A 158 1.47 3.98 -22.12
N GLU A 159 0.14 3.94 -22.04
CA GLU A 159 -0.62 3.77 -20.79
C GLU A 159 -0.14 2.58 -19.94
N GLY A 160 0.11 1.42 -20.57
CA GLY A 160 0.62 0.23 -19.88
C GLY A 160 2.01 0.39 -19.24
N SER A 161 2.74 1.47 -19.53
CA SER A 161 4.00 1.86 -18.87
C SER A 161 3.78 2.62 -17.56
N ILE A 162 2.54 2.98 -17.25
CA ILE A 162 2.12 3.70 -16.04
C ILE A 162 1.43 2.70 -15.12
N GLY A 163 1.80 2.74 -13.84
CA GLY A 163 1.05 2.07 -12.77
C GLY A 163 0.54 3.07 -11.75
N VAL A 164 -0.71 2.92 -11.33
CA VAL A 164 -1.27 3.66 -10.20
C VAL A 164 -1.48 2.71 -9.03
N ILE A 165 -0.95 3.09 -7.86
CA ILE A 165 -1.01 2.31 -6.63
C ILE A 165 -1.70 3.11 -5.52
N THR A 166 -2.65 2.49 -4.82
CA THR A 166 -3.33 3.14 -3.69
C THR A 166 -3.82 2.13 -2.66
N PRO A 167 -3.73 2.40 -1.35
CA PRO A 167 -4.04 1.40 -0.31
C PRO A 167 -5.54 1.16 -0.09
N TYR A 168 -6.43 1.85 -0.81
CA TYR A 168 -7.88 1.76 -0.61
C TYR A 168 -8.62 1.30 -1.88
N ALA A 169 -9.40 0.22 -1.75
CA ALA A 169 -10.17 -0.36 -2.86
C ALA A 169 -11.20 0.62 -3.47
N SER A 170 -11.82 1.51 -2.66
CA SER A 170 -12.68 2.56 -3.19
C SER A 170 -11.90 3.57 -4.05
N GLN A 171 -10.67 3.95 -3.67
CA GLN A 171 -9.81 4.79 -4.51
C GLN A 171 -9.34 4.06 -5.79
N VAL A 172 -9.00 2.77 -5.71
CA VAL A 172 -8.68 1.96 -6.92
C VAL A 172 -9.83 2.01 -7.92
N ARG A 173 -11.06 1.79 -7.45
CA ARG A 173 -12.26 1.85 -8.29
C ARG A 173 -12.49 3.24 -8.87
N HIS A 174 -12.44 4.27 -8.02
CA HIS A 174 -12.70 5.65 -8.41
C HIS A 174 -11.70 6.16 -9.48
N ILE A 175 -10.41 5.87 -9.30
CA ILE A 175 -9.39 6.21 -10.30
C ILE A 175 -9.59 5.45 -11.62
N LYS A 176 -10.03 4.17 -11.58
CA LYS A 176 -10.37 3.43 -12.80
C LYS A 176 -11.55 4.05 -13.55
N GLU A 177 -12.62 4.36 -12.84
CA GLU A 177 -13.83 4.99 -13.42
C GLU A 177 -13.47 6.35 -14.06
N LEU A 178 -12.62 7.17 -13.42
CA LEU A 178 -12.12 8.43 -13.99
C LEU A 178 -11.22 8.26 -15.22
N LEU A 179 -10.40 7.21 -15.27
CA LEU A 179 -9.52 6.93 -16.41
C LEU A 179 -10.33 6.37 -17.60
N GLU A 180 -11.31 5.51 -17.34
CA GLU A 180 -12.23 4.97 -18.35
C GLU A 180 -13.08 6.09 -18.98
N ASP A 181 -13.59 7.04 -18.19
CA ASP A 181 -14.30 8.24 -18.68
C ASP A 181 -13.44 9.17 -19.56
N HIS A 182 -12.11 8.99 -19.57
CA HIS A 182 -11.12 9.76 -20.32
C HIS A 182 -10.38 8.95 -21.41
N ASP A 183 -10.87 7.75 -21.75
CA ASP A 183 -10.28 6.84 -22.75
C ASP A 183 -8.81 6.43 -22.41
N LEU A 184 -8.53 6.14 -21.12
CA LEU A 184 -7.21 5.78 -20.56
C LEU A 184 -7.23 4.44 -19.78
N ASP A 185 -8.04 3.48 -20.21
CA ASP A 185 -8.26 2.20 -19.52
C ASP A 185 -7.06 1.24 -19.54
N GLY A 186 -6.05 1.50 -20.38
CA GLY A 186 -4.79 0.74 -20.44
C GLY A 186 -3.84 0.99 -19.25
N VAL A 187 -4.15 1.95 -18.36
CA VAL A 187 -3.35 2.26 -17.16
C VAL A 187 -3.67 1.28 -16.04
N GLU A 188 -2.63 0.64 -15.49
CA GLU A 188 -2.82 -0.39 -14.47
C GLU A 188 -3.03 0.23 -13.08
N VAL A 189 -4.27 0.20 -12.56
CA VAL A 189 -4.61 0.68 -11.20
C VAL A 189 -4.84 -0.49 -10.23
N GLY A 190 -4.21 -0.47 -9.05
CA GLY A 190 -4.37 -1.52 -8.04
C GLY A 190 -3.87 -1.17 -6.63
N SER A 191 -4.00 -2.11 -5.69
CA SER A 191 -3.47 -2.00 -4.33
C SER A 191 -2.00 -2.40 -4.22
N THR A 192 -1.37 -2.13 -3.06
CA THR A 192 0.01 -2.52 -2.79
C THR A 192 0.25 -4.04 -2.92
N GLU A 193 -0.73 -4.85 -2.52
CA GLU A 193 -0.72 -6.30 -2.66
C GLU A 193 -0.78 -6.74 -4.13
N GLN A 194 -1.66 -6.12 -4.92
CA GLN A 194 -1.79 -6.42 -6.36
C GLN A 194 -0.53 -6.08 -7.16
N TYR A 195 0.25 -5.11 -6.66
CA TYR A 195 1.54 -4.70 -7.21
C TYR A 195 2.76 -5.47 -6.69
N GLN A 196 2.58 -6.45 -5.78
CA GLN A 196 3.70 -7.27 -5.32
C GLN A 196 4.29 -8.09 -6.48
N GLY A 197 5.62 -8.02 -6.65
CA GLY A 197 6.33 -8.64 -7.76
C GLY A 197 6.20 -7.92 -9.12
N ARG A 198 5.28 -6.97 -9.28
CA ARG A 198 5.15 -6.11 -10.48
C ARG A 198 6.11 -4.93 -10.41
N GLU A 199 6.39 -4.32 -11.57
CA GLU A 199 7.15 -3.06 -11.71
C GLU A 199 6.68 -2.31 -12.96
N LYS A 200 6.83 -0.97 -12.97
CA LYS A 200 6.48 -0.13 -14.12
C LYS A 200 7.54 0.95 -14.38
N PRO A 201 7.70 1.38 -15.63
CA PRO A 201 8.50 2.56 -15.98
C PRO A 201 8.14 3.79 -15.13
N ILE A 202 6.85 4.07 -14.98
CA ILE A 202 6.30 5.16 -14.17
C ILE A 202 5.35 4.59 -13.11
N MET A 203 5.46 5.04 -11.87
CA MET A 203 4.47 4.78 -10.82
C MET A 203 3.90 6.09 -10.27
N ILE A 204 2.59 6.11 -10.06
CA ILE A 204 1.85 7.18 -9.39
C ILE A 204 1.17 6.58 -8.16
N MET A 205 1.20 7.29 -7.03
CA MET A 205 0.66 6.84 -5.75
C MET A 205 -0.35 7.83 -5.21
N SER A 206 -1.54 7.35 -4.82
CA SER A 206 -2.52 8.15 -4.08
C SER A 206 -2.66 7.62 -2.66
N MET A 207 -2.47 8.51 -1.69
CA MET A 207 -2.39 8.22 -0.26
C MET A 207 -3.75 8.29 0.45
N VAL A 208 -4.73 8.98 -0.14
CA VAL A 208 -6.17 9.09 0.19
C VAL A 208 -6.49 9.80 1.51
N ARG A 209 -5.65 9.63 2.54
CA ARG A 209 -5.89 10.16 3.89
C ARG A 209 -5.48 11.62 3.96
N SER A 210 -6.49 12.48 4.12
CA SER A 210 -6.36 13.93 4.27
C SER A 210 -7.13 14.40 5.49
N ARG A 211 -6.60 15.42 6.18
CA ARG A 211 -7.13 16.01 7.42
C ARG A 211 -7.48 14.96 8.49
N SER A 212 -6.72 13.89 8.60
CA SER A 212 -6.99 12.77 9.52
C SER A 212 -5.96 12.69 10.65
N ASN A 213 -6.37 12.13 11.80
CA ASN A 213 -5.50 11.79 12.92
C ASN A 213 -5.20 10.28 12.99
N SER A 214 -5.82 9.46 12.13
CA SER A 214 -5.59 8.03 12.04
C SER A 214 -4.72 7.71 10.82
N ALA A 215 -3.65 6.96 11.01
CA ALA A 215 -2.83 6.45 9.91
C ALA A 215 -3.55 5.33 9.12
N GLY A 216 -4.36 4.51 9.80
CA GLY A 216 -4.87 3.26 9.22
C GLY A 216 -3.73 2.39 8.68
N PHE A 217 -3.93 1.77 7.51
CA PHE A 217 -2.94 0.91 6.84
C PHE A 217 -1.68 1.64 6.32
N LEU A 218 -1.60 2.98 6.45
CA LEU A 218 -0.45 3.76 5.99
C LEU A 218 0.79 3.61 6.89
N ASN A 219 0.64 3.16 8.14
CA ASN A 219 1.74 2.93 9.08
C ASN A 219 2.21 1.45 9.06
N ASN A 220 2.57 0.94 7.89
CA ASN A 220 3.10 -0.41 7.74
C ASN A 220 4.35 -0.38 6.86
N ALA A 221 5.51 -0.60 7.48
CA ALA A 221 6.82 -0.52 6.82
C ALA A 221 6.91 -1.40 5.55
N LYS A 222 6.41 -2.65 5.63
CA LYS A 222 6.42 -3.62 4.52
C LYS A 222 5.58 -3.12 3.32
N ARG A 223 4.42 -2.49 3.58
CA ARG A 223 3.60 -1.82 2.56
C ARG A 223 4.34 -0.65 1.94
N ILE A 224 4.89 0.25 2.74
CA ILE A 224 5.63 1.45 2.26
C ILE A 224 6.80 1.03 1.37
N ASN A 225 7.59 0.05 1.81
CA ASN A 225 8.74 -0.48 1.07
C ASN A 225 8.32 -1.06 -0.30
N VAL A 226 7.32 -1.96 -0.36
CA VAL A 226 6.80 -2.47 -1.64
C VAL A 226 6.34 -1.32 -2.52
N SER A 227 5.50 -0.44 -1.97
CA SER A 227 4.92 0.73 -2.63
C SER A 227 5.95 1.63 -3.31
N LEU A 228 7.02 2.04 -2.61
CA LEU A 228 8.04 2.96 -3.15
C LEU A 228 9.00 2.26 -4.14
N THR A 229 9.18 0.94 -4.05
CA THR A 229 10.15 0.18 -4.87
C THR A 229 9.58 -0.39 -6.18
N ARG A 230 8.38 0.05 -6.62
CA ARG A 230 7.77 -0.41 -7.88
C ARG A 230 8.23 0.36 -9.13
N ALA A 231 8.69 1.60 -8.95
CA ALA A 231 9.08 2.50 -10.04
C ALA A 231 10.46 2.16 -10.62
N GLN A 232 10.59 2.19 -11.95
CA GLN A 232 11.87 2.08 -12.63
C GLN A 232 12.52 3.45 -12.87
N ALA A 233 11.76 4.40 -13.45
CA ALA A 233 12.31 5.66 -13.94
C ALA A 233 11.69 6.91 -13.31
N LEU A 234 10.39 6.90 -13.00
CA LEU A 234 9.67 8.04 -12.41
C LEU A 234 8.72 7.57 -11.32
N MET A 235 8.74 8.28 -10.19
CA MET A 235 7.81 8.11 -9.08
C MET A 235 7.06 9.41 -8.80
N ILE A 236 5.74 9.34 -8.66
CA ILE A 236 4.89 10.47 -8.25
C ILE A 236 4.06 10.02 -7.04
N VAL A 237 4.14 10.75 -5.94
CA VAL A 237 3.32 10.53 -4.74
C VAL A 237 2.39 11.72 -4.56
N VAL A 238 1.09 11.45 -4.43
CA VAL A 238 0.02 12.43 -4.25
C VAL A 238 -0.62 12.18 -2.89
N GLY A 239 -0.72 13.22 -2.04
CA GLY A 239 -1.34 13.09 -0.72
C GLY A 239 -1.21 14.32 0.16
N ASP A 240 -1.92 14.32 1.29
CA ASP A 240 -1.88 15.40 2.30
C ASP A 240 -0.63 15.26 3.21
N PRO A 241 0.38 16.13 3.10
CA PRO A 241 1.56 16.06 3.97
C PRO A 241 1.18 16.26 5.44
N GLY A 242 0.19 17.09 5.75
CA GLY A 242 -0.22 17.36 7.14
C GLY A 242 -0.86 16.15 7.84
N THR A 243 -1.38 15.19 7.08
CA THR A 243 -1.81 13.88 7.62
C THR A 243 -0.66 12.87 7.63
N LEU A 244 0.17 12.85 6.58
CA LEU A 244 1.23 11.87 6.40
C LEU A 244 2.43 12.08 7.32
N GLU A 245 2.80 13.33 7.64
CA GLU A 245 3.91 13.66 8.53
C GLU A 245 3.68 13.27 10.01
N LYS A 246 2.48 12.80 10.35
CA LYS A 246 2.16 12.16 11.64
C LYS A 246 2.65 10.71 11.72
N ILE A 247 3.21 10.16 10.65
CA ILE A 247 3.74 8.80 10.54
C ILE A 247 5.23 8.90 10.20
N ASP A 248 6.11 8.37 11.05
CA ASP A 248 7.55 8.63 10.97
C ASP A 248 8.16 8.30 9.60
N TYR A 249 7.87 7.12 9.04
CA TYR A 249 8.33 6.74 7.70
C TYR A 249 7.91 7.73 6.60
N TRP A 250 6.70 8.27 6.67
CA TRP A 250 6.21 9.24 5.67
C TRP A 250 6.75 10.64 5.93
N LYS A 251 6.91 11.03 7.19
CA LYS A 251 7.58 12.27 7.61
C LYS A 251 9.02 12.31 7.08
N ASP A 252 9.77 11.22 7.21
CA ASP A 252 11.15 11.13 6.73
C ASP A 252 11.21 11.07 5.20
N PHE A 253 10.28 10.37 4.55
CA PHE A 253 10.14 10.40 3.09
C PHE A 253 9.83 11.81 2.56
N ILE A 254 8.92 12.54 3.20
CA ILE A 254 8.57 13.91 2.81
C ILE A 254 9.75 14.87 3.07
N GLN A 255 10.51 14.69 4.15
CA GLN A 255 11.76 15.41 4.37
C GLN A 255 12.81 15.10 3.29
N TYR A 256 12.98 13.84 2.91
CA TYR A 256 13.85 13.42 1.80
C TYR A 256 13.44 14.09 0.47
N CYS A 257 12.14 14.15 0.19
CA CYS A 257 11.61 14.87 -0.96
C CYS A 257 11.92 16.38 -0.89
N ARG A 258 11.71 17.04 0.26
CA ARG A 258 12.01 18.48 0.41
C ARG A 258 13.51 18.79 0.26
N LYS A 259 14.38 18.00 0.90
CA LYS A 259 15.85 18.15 0.83
C LYS A 259 16.37 18.07 -0.61
N ASN A 260 15.74 17.25 -1.45
CA ASN A 260 16.12 17.05 -2.85
C ASN A 260 15.34 17.93 -3.85
N GLY A 261 14.51 18.87 -3.39
CA GLY A 261 13.71 19.73 -4.27
C GLY A 261 12.59 18.99 -5.02
N ALA A 262 12.17 17.82 -4.53
CA ALA A 262 11.16 16.93 -5.11
C ALA A 262 9.71 17.25 -4.66
N PHE A 263 9.53 18.23 -3.76
CA PHE A 263 8.24 18.53 -3.14
C PHE A 263 7.51 19.68 -3.86
N ILE A 264 6.30 19.42 -4.33
CA ILE A 264 5.37 20.41 -4.88
C ILE A 264 4.30 20.72 -3.82
N GLN A 265 4.29 21.95 -3.31
CA GLN A 265 3.16 22.48 -2.58
C GLN A 265 2.04 22.80 -3.58
N SER A 266 0.86 22.19 -3.44
CA SER A 266 -0.31 22.69 -4.17
C SER A 266 -0.68 24.06 -3.61
N MET A 267 -0.32 25.10 -4.36
CA MET A 267 -1.04 26.37 -4.35
C MET A 267 -2.24 26.20 -5.29
N VAL A 268 -3.36 26.82 -4.93
CA VAL A 268 -4.65 26.74 -5.67
C VAL A 268 -4.54 27.19 -7.14
N ASN A 269 -3.44 27.83 -7.52
CA ASN A 269 -3.12 28.25 -8.88
C ASN A 269 -2.04 27.35 -9.52
N TRP A 270 -2.41 26.13 -9.91
CA TRP A 270 -1.89 25.59 -11.17
C TRP A 270 -2.31 26.55 -12.30
N PRO A 271 -1.48 26.87 -13.31
CA PRO A 271 -1.82 27.95 -14.24
C PRO A 271 -3.14 27.64 -14.96
N LEU A 272 -4.05 28.62 -15.00
CA LEU A 272 -5.44 28.47 -15.45
C LEU A 272 -5.59 27.84 -16.85
N THR A 273 -4.56 27.98 -17.69
CA THR A 273 -4.42 27.38 -19.03
C THR A 273 -4.39 25.85 -19.05
N TRP A 274 -4.23 25.18 -17.91
CA TRP A 274 -4.02 23.74 -17.80
C TRP A 274 -5.08 23.04 -16.94
N ARG A 275 -6.17 23.72 -16.54
CA ARG A 275 -7.31 23.02 -15.93
C ARG A 275 -8.00 22.22 -17.03
N VAL A 276 -8.12 20.90 -16.84
CA VAL A 276 -9.00 20.06 -17.65
C VAL A 276 -10.40 20.66 -17.59
N ALA A 277 -11.13 20.65 -18.71
CA ALA A 277 -12.45 21.29 -18.77
C ALA A 277 -13.40 20.66 -17.74
N PRO A 278 -14.21 21.44 -17.00
CA PRO A 278 -15.01 20.89 -15.90
C PRO A 278 -15.97 19.80 -16.38
N PHE A 279 -15.96 18.69 -15.63
CA PHE A 279 -16.72 17.47 -15.87
C PHE A 279 -18.17 17.73 -16.30
N ARG A 280 -18.50 17.37 -17.55
CA ARG A 280 -19.84 17.50 -18.10
C ARG A 280 -20.58 16.18 -18.01
N VAL A 281 -21.24 15.94 -16.87
CA VAL A 281 -22.13 14.79 -16.63
C VAL A 281 -22.99 14.53 -17.86
N LYS A 282 -22.72 13.45 -18.60
CA LYS A 282 -23.62 12.93 -19.65
C LYS A 282 -24.87 12.40 -18.97
N LYS A 283 -25.86 13.28 -18.75
CA LYS A 283 -27.19 12.91 -18.26
C LYS A 283 -27.76 11.81 -19.15
N HIS A 284 -27.73 10.57 -18.65
CA HIS A 284 -28.45 9.47 -19.25
C HIS A 284 -29.95 9.81 -19.24
N SER A 285 -30.47 10.14 -20.43
CA SER A 285 -31.88 10.43 -20.63
C SER A 285 -32.68 9.14 -20.41
N LYS A 286 -33.18 8.96 -19.18
CA LYS A 286 -34.20 7.95 -18.88
C LYS A 286 -35.48 8.33 -19.63
N LYS A 287 -35.64 7.81 -20.85
CA LYS A 287 -36.92 7.87 -21.57
C LYS A 287 -38.00 7.22 -20.70
N ALA A 288 -39.02 8.00 -20.33
CA ALA A 288 -40.15 7.50 -19.57
C ALA A 288 -40.99 6.53 -20.43
N PRO A 289 -41.49 5.40 -19.87
CA PRO A 289 -42.40 4.52 -20.58
C PRO A 289 -43.79 5.19 -20.68
N LYS A 290 -44.38 5.18 -21.89
CA LYS A 290 -45.75 5.66 -22.14
C LYS A 290 -46.78 4.66 -21.58
N LYS A 291 -47.89 5.17 -21.03
CA LYS A 291 -49.02 4.37 -20.51
C LYS A 291 -50.09 4.10 -21.58
N SER A 292 -50.51 2.84 -21.72
CA SER A 292 -51.84 2.37 -22.19
C SER A 292 -51.85 0.83 -22.24
N VAL A 293 -52.90 0.04 -21.95
CA VAL A 293 -54.26 0.24 -21.37
C VAL A 293 -54.72 -1.12 -20.76
N LYS A 294 -55.75 -1.15 -19.90
CA LYS A 294 -56.35 -2.33 -19.21
C LYS A 294 -56.97 -3.36 -20.22
N THR A 295 -57.39 -4.62 -19.96
CA THR A 295 -57.68 -5.54 -18.80
C THR A 295 -57.93 -6.98 -19.40
N PRO A 296 -58.36 -8.09 -18.72
CA PRO A 296 -58.48 -8.41 -17.28
C PRO A 296 -57.96 -9.81 -16.80
N LEU A 297 -57.91 -9.97 -15.46
CA LEU A 297 -58.01 -11.19 -14.61
C LEU A 297 -57.66 -12.60 -15.15
N HIS A 298 -56.75 -13.29 -14.43
CA HIS A 298 -57.18 -14.49 -13.68
C HIS A 298 -56.44 -14.67 -12.35
N THR A 299 -57.04 -15.44 -11.45
CA THR A 299 -56.70 -15.52 -10.02
C THR A 299 -55.88 -16.77 -9.72
N GLN A 300 -54.85 -16.66 -8.87
CA GLN A 300 -54.54 -17.75 -7.93
C GLN A 300 -53.83 -17.22 -6.68
N ARG A 301 -54.27 -17.70 -5.51
CA ARG A 301 -53.69 -17.39 -4.20
C ARG A 301 -52.63 -18.45 -3.90
N PHE A 302 -51.46 -18.02 -3.41
CA PHE A 302 -50.66 -18.83 -2.51
C PHE A 302 -50.24 -17.96 -1.32
N THR A 303 -50.48 -18.48 -0.13
CA THR A 303 -50.13 -17.89 1.16
C THR A 303 -48.90 -18.60 1.70
N GLU A 304 -47.86 -17.87 2.05
CA GLU A 304 -46.77 -18.37 2.91
C GLU A 304 -46.69 -17.50 4.18
N PRO A 305 -46.31 -18.08 5.34
CA PRO A 305 -46.52 -17.44 6.64
C PRO A 305 -45.38 -16.53 7.07
N GLU A 306 -45.72 -15.48 7.80
CA GLU A 306 -44.75 -14.68 8.57
C GLU A 306 -44.15 -15.53 9.70
N LEU A 307 -42.81 -15.54 9.80
CA LEU A 307 -42.08 -16.18 10.89
C LEU A 307 -41.54 -15.13 11.85
N ASP A 308 -42.36 -14.83 12.85
CA ASP A 308 -42.04 -13.95 13.97
C ASP A 308 -40.98 -14.61 14.86
N VAL A 309 -39.80 -13.98 15.02
CA VAL A 309 -38.74 -14.48 15.92
C VAL A 309 -38.48 -13.47 17.03
N GLN A 310 -39.21 -13.63 18.12
CA GLN A 310 -38.94 -12.96 19.39
C GLN A 310 -37.63 -13.47 20.00
N LEU A 311 -36.59 -12.62 20.04
CA LEU A 311 -35.40 -12.89 20.84
C LEU A 311 -35.68 -12.59 22.32
N LYS A 312 -35.89 -13.65 23.10
CA LYS A 312 -36.01 -13.58 24.57
C LYS A 312 -34.65 -13.36 25.22
N THR A 313 -34.56 -12.31 26.03
CA THR A 313 -33.44 -12.01 26.91
C THR A 313 -33.43 -12.94 28.12
N ALA A 314 -32.49 -13.91 28.20
CA ALA A 314 -32.09 -14.54 29.47
C ALA A 314 -30.83 -15.41 29.33
N GLY A 315 -29.82 -15.16 30.17
CA GLY A 315 -28.86 -16.18 30.64
C GLY A 315 -27.73 -16.61 29.69
N ILE A 316 -26.55 -16.01 29.87
CA ILE A 316 -25.32 -16.69 30.38
C ILE A 316 -24.38 -15.56 30.84
N GLN A 317 -24.34 -15.32 32.14
CA GLN A 317 -23.43 -14.38 32.78
C GLN A 317 -22.74 -15.09 33.95
N SER A 318 -21.84 -16.02 33.62
CA SER A 318 -21.21 -16.91 34.61
C SER A 318 -19.82 -17.44 34.18
N ARG A 319 -18.89 -16.54 33.84
CA ARG A 319 -17.43 -16.77 33.89
C ARG A 319 -16.67 -15.47 33.64
N LEU A 320 -16.15 -14.86 34.72
CA LEU A 320 -14.93 -14.02 34.82
C LEU A 320 -14.94 -13.17 36.11
N GLN A 321 -15.17 -13.81 37.26
CA GLN A 321 -14.79 -13.30 38.58
C GLN A 321 -14.31 -14.51 39.41
N ASN A 322 -13.02 -14.82 39.27
CA ASN A 322 -12.22 -15.70 40.15
C ASN A 322 -10.78 -15.67 39.65
N LEU A 323 -10.08 -14.55 39.89
CA LEU A 323 -8.61 -14.40 39.81
C LEU A 323 -8.19 -13.03 40.38
N ALA A 324 -8.57 -12.78 41.63
CA ALA A 324 -7.99 -11.76 42.49
C ALA A 324 -8.14 -12.25 43.96
N ILE A 325 -7.24 -11.83 44.84
CA ILE A 325 -7.15 -12.23 46.26
C ILE A 325 -6.59 -13.66 46.46
N THR A 326 -5.25 -13.78 46.42
CA THR A 326 -4.43 -14.34 47.52
C THR A 326 -2.95 -14.25 47.14
N HIS A 327 -2.25 -13.23 47.64
CA HIS A 327 -0.82 -13.25 48.04
C HIS A 327 -0.38 -11.83 48.41
N SER A 328 -0.45 -11.51 49.70
CA SER A 328 0.32 -10.47 50.36
C SER A 328 0.34 -10.81 51.84
N LEU A 329 1.44 -11.41 52.29
CA LEU A 329 1.96 -11.46 53.66
C LEU A 329 3.20 -12.36 53.61
N ASP A 330 4.38 -11.74 53.54
CA ASP A 330 5.54 -12.11 54.35
C ASP A 330 6.65 -11.06 54.18
N GLU A 331 7.10 -10.50 55.30
CA GLU A 331 8.24 -9.58 55.37
C GLU A 331 9.56 -10.38 55.35
N PRO A 332 10.58 -9.97 54.57
CA PRO A 332 11.95 -10.33 54.89
C PRO A 332 12.49 -9.33 55.93
N LYS A 333 12.74 -9.81 57.16
CA LYS A 333 13.43 -9.02 58.18
C LYS A 333 14.87 -8.69 57.77
N ASP A 334 15.24 -7.45 58.07
CA ASP A 334 16.59 -6.90 57.99
C ASP A 334 17.61 -7.80 58.73
N VAL A 335 18.66 -8.23 58.01
CA VAL A 335 19.91 -8.73 58.60
C VAL A 335 21.09 -8.12 57.84
N SER A 336 21.45 -6.90 58.23
CA SER A 336 22.74 -6.30 57.91
C SER A 336 23.78 -6.57 59.02
N LYS A 337 25.04 -6.75 58.60
CA LYS A 337 26.32 -6.88 59.36
C LYS A 337 26.89 -8.29 59.64
N LEU A 338 28.09 -8.50 59.08
CA LEU A 338 29.33 -9.16 59.57
C LEU A 338 29.99 -9.87 58.38
N GLN A 339 30.96 -9.31 57.64
CA GLN A 339 32.37 -9.03 58.00
C GLN A 339 33.13 -10.22 58.64
N GLN A 340 34.27 -10.55 58.01
CA GLN A 340 35.36 -11.47 58.42
C GLN A 340 34.96 -12.97 58.49
N LYS A 341 35.48 -13.82 57.60
CA LYS A 341 36.91 -14.16 57.50
C LYS A 341 37.31 -14.70 56.14
#